data_AF-C6T2U2-F1
#
_entry.id   AF-C6T2U2-F1
#
_cell.length_a   1.000
_cell.length_b   1.000
_cell.length_c   1.000
_cell.angle_alpha   90.00
_cell.angle_beta   90.00
_cell.angle_gamma   90.00
#
_symmetry.space_group_name_H-M   'P 1'
#
loop_
_entity.id
_entity.type
_entity.pdbx_description
1 polymer ?
#
loop_
_entity_poly.entity_id
_entity_poly.type
_entity_poly.pdbx_seq_one_letter_code
_entity_poly.pdbx_strand_id
1 'polypeptide(L)'
;MSMAKKPVKYYVVDAFTESAFKGNPASVCFLEEERDEEWLQAVAAEFNISETCYLSRITHSLHGISNPRFRLRWFTPVAEVKLCGHATLAAAHALFSSDLVDTDVIEFVTLSGVLTAKKIPAIHITSASDSQNGEAQDGFYIELDFPVDPVTEFSFDESTSLLSEALNGASIIDVKRTQIGDDLLVELTSVKAVSELQPKLDAIVRCPGRGVIVSAIAP
;
A
#
# COMPACT_ATOMS: atom_id res chain seq x y z
N MET A 1 33.22 -0.33 -23.37
CA MET A 1 32.83 -1.60 -22.71
C MET A 1 31.69 -1.29 -21.76
N SER A 2 30.48 -1.81 -22.01
CA SER A 2 29.38 -1.73 -21.04
C SER A 2 29.83 -2.44 -19.77
N MET A 3 29.86 -1.77 -18.63
CA MET A 3 29.96 -2.49 -17.36
C MET A 3 28.80 -3.48 -17.29
N ALA A 4 29.05 -4.69 -16.82
CA ALA A 4 27.97 -5.63 -16.56
C ALA A 4 27.09 -5.03 -15.46
N LYS A 5 25.78 -4.86 -15.73
CA LYS A 5 24.82 -4.35 -14.75
C LYS A 5 24.82 -5.31 -13.55
N LYS A 6 24.85 -4.75 -12.33
CA LYS A 6 24.81 -5.58 -11.12
C LYS A 6 23.44 -6.27 -10.98
N PRO A 7 23.38 -7.52 -10.50
CA PRO A 7 22.12 -8.17 -10.19
C PRO A 7 21.36 -7.38 -9.11
N VAL A 8 20.03 -7.35 -9.22
CA VAL A 8 19.15 -6.67 -8.26
C VAL A 8 18.54 -7.73 -7.35
N LYS A 9 18.77 -7.59 -6.05
CA LYS A 9 18.10 -8.43 -5.04
C LYS A 9 16.66 -7.94 -4.89
N TYR A 10 15.71 -8.87 -4.78
CA TYR A 10 14.32 -8.54 -4.53
C TYR A 10 13.67 -9.53 -3.56
N TYR A 11 12.56 -9.11 -2.96
CA TYR A 11 11.60 -9.98 -2.28
C TYR A 11 10.21 -9.76 -2.87
N VAL A 12 9.34 -10.78 -2.76
CA VAL A 12 7.90 -10.60 -2.92
C VAL A 12 7.29 -10.75 -1.54
N VAL A 13 6.55 -9.75 -1.09
CA VAL A 13 5.97 -9.68 0.26
C VAL A 13 4.47 -9.54 0.14
N ASP A 14 3.74 -10.45 0.78
CA ASP A 14 2.29 -10.37 0.95
C ASP A 14 1.98 -9.43 2.13
N ALA A 15 1.59 -8.18 1.84
CA ALA A 15 1.27 -7.20 2.86
C ALA A 15 -0.13 -7.41 3.46
N PHE A 16 -0.31 -7.02 4.73
CA PHE A 16 -1.55 -7.17 5.51
C PHE A 16 -1.98 -8.62 5.74
N THR A 17 -1.02 -9.55 5.86
CA THR A 17 -1.31 -10.94 6.19
C THR A 17 -0.17 -11.61 6.95
N GLU A 18 -0.49 -12.71 7.64
CA GLU A 18 0.46 -13.60 8.32
C GLU A 18 0.67 -14.91 7.53
N SER A 19 0.00 -15.08 6.38
CA SER A 19 0.07 -16.31 5.59
C SER A 19 0.33 -15.99 4.12
N ALA A 20 1.18 -16.78 3.49
CA ALA A 20 1.42 -16.68 2.04
C ALA A 20 0.12 -16.81 1.23
N PHE A 21 0.10 -16.15 0.06
CA PHE A 21 -1.02 -16.15 -0.89
C PHE A 21 -2.29 -15.47 -0.38
N LYS A 22 -2.17 -14.60 0.63
CA LYS A 22 -3.23 -13.73 1.14
C LYS A 22 -2.75 -12.28 1.14
N GLY A 23 -3.61 -11.36 1.56
CA GLY A 23 -3.24 -9.94 1.62
C GLY A 23 -3.04 -9.34 0.22
N ASN A 24 -2.12 -8.39 0.10
CA ASN A 24 -1.80 -7.74 -1.17
C ASN A 24 -0.28 -7.82 -1.45
N PRO A 25 0.15 -8.57 -2.49
CA PRO A 25 1.55 -8.77 -2.81
C PRO A 25 2.21 -7.50 -3.38
N ALA A 26 3.46 -7.25 -2.98
CA ALA A 26 4.33 -6.27 -3.61
C ALA A 26 5.75 -6.82 -3.80
N SER A 27 6.38 -6.46 -4.92
CA SER A 27 7.78 -6.77 -5.21
C SER A 27 8.65 -5.65 -4.68
N VAL A 28 9.64 -5.97 -3.84
CA VAL A 28 10.55 -5.02 -3.21
C VAL A 28 11.95 -5.21 -3.79
N CYS A 29 12.42 -4.28 -4.61
CA CYS A 29 13.71 -4.33 -5.28
C CYS A 29 14.74 -3.41 -4.60
N PHE A 30 15.93 -3.94 -4.29
CA PHE A 30 17.03 -3.18 -3.70
C PHE A 30 18.02 -2.72 -4.77
N LEU A 31 18.07 -1.41 -5.01
CA LEU A 31 18.93 -0.80 -6.01
C LEU A 31 20.24 -0.31 -5.39
N GLU A 32 21.36 -0.93 -5.78
CA GLU A 32 22.71 -0.45 -5.47
C GLU A 32 23.20 0.64 -6.43
N GLU A 33 22.60 0.71 -7.62
CA GLU A 33 22.90 1.68 -8.66
C GLU A 33 21.61 2.29 -9.18
N GLU A 34 21.66 3.56 -9.58
CA GLU A 34 20.49 4.22 -10.17
C GLU A 34 20.08 3.51 -11.47
N ARG A 35 18.77 3.41 -11.66
CA ARG A 35 18.13 2.85 -12.84
C ARG A 35 17.24 3.93 -13.45
N ASP A 36 17.26 3.99 -14.78
CA ASP A 36 16.36 4.86 -15.53
C ASP A 36 14.89 4.40 -15.39
N GLU A 37 13.96 5.31 -15.68
CA GLU A 37 12.53 5.07 -15.52
C GLU A 37 12.00 3.99 -16.46
N GLU A 38 12.59 3.88 -17.65
CA GLU A 38 12.25 2.87 -18.65
C GLU A 38 12.51 1.46 -18.10
N TRP A 39 13.66 1.26 -17.45
CA TRP A 39 13.99 0.00 -16.79
C TRP A 39 13.08 -0.27 -15.59
N LEU A 40 12.83 0.73 -14.75
CA LEU A 40 11.94 0.58 -13.58
C LEU A 40 10.51 0.21 -14.01
N GLN A 41 10.00 0.83 -15.07
CA GLN A 41 8.68 0.49 -15.60
C GLN A 41 8.67 -0.90 -16.23
N ALA A 42 9.72 -1.27 -16.98
CA ALA A 42 9.82 -2.59 -17.61
C ALA A 42 9.84 -3.73 -16.58
N VAL A 43 10.58 -3.57 -15.48
CA VAL A 43 10.61 -4.57 -14.41
C VAL A 43 9.27 -4.65 -13.68
N ALA A 44 8.60 -3.53 -13.44
CA ALA A 44 7.26 -3.54 -12.84
C ALA A 44 6.23 -4.25 -13.74
N ALA A 45 6.33 -4.03 -15.06
CA ALA A 45 5.50 -4.72 -16.05
C ALA A 45 5.80 -6.23 -16.11
N GLU A 46 7.07 -6.63 -15.98
CA GLU A 46 7.47 -8.05 -15.96
C GLU A 46 6.94 -8.78 -14.73
N PHE A 47 6.99 -8.16 -13.54
CA PHE A 47 6.40 -8.76 -12.34
C PHE A 47 4.88 -8.91 -12.44
N ASN A 48 4.21 -7.94 -13.09
CA ASN A 48 2.77 -7.94 -13.34
C ASN A 48 1.91 -8.25 -12.07
N ILE A 49 2.32 -7.70 -10.94
CA ILE A 49 1.55 -7.65 -9.69
C ILE A 49 1.11 -6.21 -9.42
N SER A 50 0.29 -6.00 -8.39
CA SER A 50 -0.27 -4.68 -8.05
C SER A 50 0.81 -3.59 -8.09
N GLU A 51 1.89 -3.75 -7.32
CA GLU A 51 2.97 -2.79 -7.26
C GLU A 51 4.36 -3.45 -7.13
N THR A 52 5.32 -2.86 -7.85
CA THR A 52 6.76 -3.06 -7.63
C THR A 52 7.35 -1.79 -7.04
N CYS A 53 8.04 -1.93 -5.91
CA CYS A 53 8.71 -0.83 -5.24
C CYS A 53 10.24 -0.96 -5.30
N TYR A 54 10.90 0.19 -5.40
CA TYR A 54 12.34 0.29 -5.59
C TYR A 54 12.96 1.09 -4.45
N LEU A 55 13.91 0.47 -3.75
CA LEU A 55 14.62 1.03 -2.60
C LEU A 55 16.05 1.39 -2.98
N SER A 56 16.45 2.63 -2.70
CA SER A 56 17.86 3.05 -2.76
C SER A 56 18.25 3.70 -1.44
N ARG A 57 19.30 3.22 -0.79
CA ARG A 57 19.76 3.78 0.49
C ARG A 57 20.34 5.18 0.28
N ILE A 58 19.96 6.13 1.14
CA ILE A 58 20.51 7.49 1.13
C ILE A 58 21.61 7.55 2.19
N THR A 59 22.87 7.63 1.77
CA THR A 59 24.06 7.55 2.65
C THR A 59 24.53 8.90 3.19
N HIS A 60 23.97 10.01 2.73
CA HIS A 60 24.32 11.35 3.20
C HIS A 60 23.37 11.81 4.30
N SER A 61 23.73 11.60 5.56
CA SER A 61 23.16 12.34 6.69
C SER A 61 24.15 13.41 7.16
N LEU A 62 23.69 14.66 7.19
CA LEU A 62 24.43 15.76 7.79
C LEU A 62 24.27 15.66 9.32
N HIS A 63 25.39 15.55 10.04
CA HIS A 63 25.55 15.77 11.48
C HIS A 63 24.42 15.26 12.40
N GLY A 64 24.48 13.99 12.80
CA GLY A 64 23.68 13.43 13.91
C GLY A 64 23.31 11.96 13.72
N ILE A 65 22.80 11.33 14.78
CA ILE A 65 22.13 10.03 14.73
C ILE A 65 20.77 10.25 14.06
N SER A 66 20.68 10.05 12.75
CA SER A 66 19.41 10.07 12.01
C SER A 66 18.96 8.65 11.71
N ASN A 67 17.65 8.42 11.68
CA ASN A 67 17.08 7.16 11.19
C ASN A 67 17.62 6.82 9.79
N PRO A 68 17.73 5.52 9.44
CA PRO A 68 18.09 5.13 8.09
C PRO A 68 17.06 5.66 7.08
N ARG A 69 17.55 6.32 6.03
CA ARG A 69 16.72 6.92 4.98
C ARG A 69 16.88 6.16 3.67
N PHE A 70 15.77 5.92 3.00
CA PHE A 70 15.74 5.29 1.68
C PHE A 70 14.91 6.13 0.72
N ARG A 71 15.36 6.26 -0.53
CA ARG A 71 14.47 6.66 -1.62
C ARG A 71 13.56 5.48 -1.92
N LEU A 72 12.26 5.72 -1.98
CA LEU A 72 11.25 4.72 -2.29
C LEU A 72 10.38 5.22 -3.44
N ARG A 73 10.28 4.42 -4.49
CA ARG A 73 9.42 4.63 -5.66
C ARG A 73 8.51 3.43 -5.84
N TRP A 74 7.30 3.64 -6.35
CA TRP A 74 6.33 2.57 -6.62
C TRP A 74 5.84 2.64 -8.04
N PHE A 75 5.84 1.49 -8.70
CA PHE A 75 5.39 1.34 -10.07
C PHE A 75 4.31 0.27 -10.10
N THR A 76 3.17 0.63 -10.68
CA THR A 76 2.24 -0.36 -11.24
C THR A 76 2.86 -0.92 -12.53
N PRO A 77 2.26 -1.97 -13.13
CA PRO A 77 2.71 -2.46 -14.44
C PRO A 77 2.70 -1.41 -15.56
N VAL A 78 2.00 -0.29 -15.40
CA VAL A 78 1.80 0.71 -16.46
C VAL A 78 2.32 2.11 -16.14
N ALA A 79 2.49 2.47 -14.86
CA ALA A 79 2.93 3.81 -14.45
C ALA A 79 3.52 3.86 -13.03
N GLU A 80 4.36 4.87 -12.76
CA GLU A 80 4.74 5.26 -11.41
C GLU A 80 3.56 5.90 -10.66
N VAL A 81 3.39 5.55 -9.38
CA VAL A 81 2.38 6.15 -8.49
C VAL A 81 3.06 6.93 -7.36
N LYS A 82 2.39 8.00 -6.91
CA LYS A 82 2.94 8.91 -5.90
C LYS A 82 2.89 8.37 -4.47
N LEU A 83 1.99 7.42 -4.19
CA LEU A 83 1.79 6.85 -2.86
C LEU A 83 1.18 5.47 -2.98
N CYS A 84 1.71 4.50 -2.21
CA CYS A 84 1.14 3.18 -2.11
C CYS A 84 1.30 2.60 -0.69
N GLY A 85 0.17 2.24 -0.06
CA GLY A 85 0.14 1.73 1.31
C GLY A 85 0.85 0.40 1.49
N HIS A 86 0.30 -0.66 0.90
CA HIS A 86 0.78 -2.04 1.07
C HIS A 86 2.22 -2.22 0.56
N ALA A 87 2.64 -1.54 -0.51
CA ALA A 87 4.01 -1.66 -1.01
C ALA A 87 5.02 -0.90 -0.13
N THR A 88 4.59 0.14 0.60
CA THR A 88 5.41 0.76 1.66
C THR A 88 5.56 -0.18 2.84
N LEU A 89 4.47 -0.85 3.23
CA LEU A 89 4.49 -1.87 4.29
C LEU A 89 5.44 -3.02 3.93
N ALA A 90 5.35 -3.52 2.69
CA ALA A 90 6.21 -4.55 2.15
C ALA A 90 7.70 -4.14 2.17
N ALA A 91 7.99 -2.90 1.75
CA ALA A 91 9.34 -2.35 1.76
C ALA A 91 9.92 -2.27 3.18
N ALA A 92 9.13 -1.78 4.15
CA ALA A 92 9.51 -1.73 5.55
C ALA A 92 9.74 -3.13 6.13
N HIS A 93 8.83 -4.07 5.89
CA HIS A 93 8.99 -5.47 6.31
C HIS A 93 10.27 -6.08 5.75
N ALA A 94 10.53 -5.91 4.45
CA ALA A 94 11.75 -6.41 3.82
C ALA A 94 13.01 -5.82 4.47
N LEU A 95 13.02 -4.54 4.83
CA LEU A 95 14.16 -3.90 5.52
C LEU A 95 14.34 -4.43 6.95
N PHE A 96 13.27 -4.47 7.74
CA PHE A 96 13.32 -4.94 9.14
C PHE A 96 13.64 -6.44 9.27
N SER A 97 13.24 -7.25 8.29
CA SER A 97 13.42 -8.72 8.32
C SER A 97 14.72 -9.18 7.65
N SER A 98 15.50 -8.29 7.02
CA SER A 98 16.74 -8.66 6.32
C SER A 98 18.01 -8.10 6.96
N ASP A 99 17.92 -7.62 8.20
CA ASP A 99 19.01 -7.03 8.99
C ASP A 99 19.74 -5.88 8.25
N LEU A 100 19.06 -5.24 7.29
CA LEU A 100 19.59 -4.08 6.54
C LEU A 100 19.49 -2.78 7.35
N VAL A 101 18.69 -2.80 8.43
CA VAL A 101 18.54 -1.72 9.39
C VAL A 101 18.61 -2.28 10.82
N ASP A 102 19.24 -1.54 11.72
CA ASP A 102 19.36 -1.85 13.15
C ASP A 102 18.67 -0.76 13.98
N THR A 103 17.48 -0.37 13.52
CA THR A 103 16.65 0.66 14.14
C THR A 103 15.18 0.26 14.05
N ASP A 104 14.36 0.76 14.95
CA ASP A 104 12.91 0.52 14.90
C ASP A 104 12.19 1.51 13.98
N VAL A 105 12.88 2.48 13.40
CA VAL A 105 12.29 3.52 12.54
C VAL A 105 13.06 3.63 11.24
N ILE A 106 12.33 3.70 10.13
CA ILE A 106 12.83 3.93 8.77
C ILE A 106 12.12 5.15 8.20
N GLU A 107 12.87 6.00 7.49
CA GLU A 107 12.30 7.10 6.71
C GLU A 107 12.38 6.80 5.22
N PHE A 108 11.26 6.94 4.51
CA PHE A 108 11.18 6.83 3.07
C PHE A 108 11.01 8.21 2.44
N VAL A 109 11.93 8.59 1.55
CA VAL A 109 11.83 9.80 0.72
C VAL A 109 11.12 9.43 -0.57
N THR A 110 9.96 10.03 -0.80
CA THR A 110 9.01 9.64 -1.85
C THR A 110 8.50 10.88 -2.60
N LEU A 111 7.71 10.69 -3.67
CA LEU A 111 7.05 11.80 -4.38
C LEU A 111 5.95 12.49 -3.55
N SER A 112 5.43 11.81 -2.52
CA SER A 112 4.43 12.35 -1.58
C SER A 112 5.06 12.90 -0.29
N GLY A 113 6.38 13.15 -0.29
CA GLY A 113 7.12 13.60 0.88
C GLY A 113 7.79 12.46 1.65
N VAL A 114 8.12 12.71 2.92
CA VAL A 114 8.76 11.70 3.78
C VAL A 114 7.68 10.88 4.48
N LEU A 115 7.73 9.56 4.34
CA LEU A 115 6.92 8.62 5.09
C LEU A 115 7.76 7.94 6.16
N THR A 116 7.15 7.60 7.29
CA THR A 116 7.82 6.90 8.39
C THR A 116 7.22 5.53 8.58
N ALA A 117 8.07 4.52 8.71
CA ALA A 117 7.68 3.17 9.13
C ALA A 117 8.33 2.85 10.47
N LYS A 118 7.52 2.40 11.43
CA LYS A 118 7.97 2.04 12.77
C LYS A 118 7.70 0.57 13.06
N LYS A 119 8.74 -0.16 13.42
CA LYS A 119 8.66 -1.52 13.97
C LYS A 119 8.10 -1.43 15.39
N ILE A 120 7.04 -2.19 15.64
CA ILE A 120 6.39 -2.27 16.94
C ILE A 120 6.37 -3.75 17.35
N PRO A 121 6.74 -4.10 18.60
CA PRO A 121 6.65 -5.48 19.07
C PRO A 121 5.24 -6.03 18.88
N ALA A 122 5.12 -7.27 18.42
CA ALA A 122 3.83 -7.96 18.47
C ALA A 122 3.46 -8.15 19.94
N ILE A 123 2.51 -7.36 20.44
CA ILE A 123 1.89 -7.66 21.72
C ILE A 123 1.16 -8.99 21.49
N HIS A 124 1.45 -10.02 22.29
CA HIS A 124 0.68 -11.25 22.29
C HIS A 124 -0.78 -10.92 22.63
N ILE A 125 -1.60 -10.59 21.63
CA ILE A 125 -3.04 -10.69 21.75
C ILE A 125 -3.28 -12.20 21.75
N THR A 126 -3.33 -12.77 22.94
CA THR A 126 -3.65 -14.18 23.13
C THR A 126 -5.08 -14.41 22.66
N SER A 127 -5.27 -14.63 21.36
CA SER A 127 -6.38 -15.40 20.85
C SER A 127 -6.15 -16.82 21.35
N ALA A 128 -6.98 -17.27 22.30
CA ALA A 128 -6.81 -18.50 23.05
C ALA A 128 -6.97 -19.82 22.24
N SER A 129 -6.69 -19.83 20.93
CA SER A 129 -6.99 -20.99 20.07
C SER A 129 -5.82 -21.65 19.36
N ASP A 130 -4.65 -21.02 19.19
CA ASP A 130 -3.60 -21.58 18.30
C ASP A 130 -2.29 -21.98 19.00
N SER A 131 -2.40 -22.42 20.26
CA SER A 131 -1.27 -23.04 20.97
C SER A 131 -1.07 -24.51 20.57
N GLN A 132 -0.69 -24.76 19.32
CA GLN A 132 0.00 -25.99 18.95
C GLN A 132 1.18 -25.67 18.04
N ASN A 133 2.23 -25.11 18.64
CA ASN A 133 3.65 -25.43 18.44
C ASN A 133 4.47 -24.32 19.12
N GLY A 134 5.05 -24.64 20.28
CA GLY A 134 5.71 -23.71 21.19
C GLY A 134 7.06 -23.18 20.71
N GLU A 135 7.08 -22.47 19.59
CA GLU A 135 8.13 -21.51 19.28
C GLU A 135 7.48 -20.13 19.31
N ALA A 136 7.94 -19.26 20.22
CA ALA A 136 7.55 -17.86 20.20
C ALA A 136 8.05 -17.26 18.87
N GLN A 137 7.13 -17.01 17.94
CA GLN A 137 7.44 -16.23 16.76
C GLN A 137 7.77 -14.82 17.26
N ASP A 138 9.02 -14.38 17.08
CA ASP A 138 9.44 -12.97 17.24
C ASP A 138 8.79 -12.14 16.12
N GLY A 139 7.47 -12.01 16.20
CA GLY A 139 6.66 -11.21 15.29
C GLY A 139 6.75 -9.73 15.64
N PHE A 140 6.54 -8.89 14.64
CA PHE A 140 6.42 -7.46 14.82
C PHE A 140 5.32 -6.90 13.93
N TYR A 141 4.69 -5.82 14.38
CA TYR A 141 3.84 -4.99 13.56
C TYR A 141 4.65 -3.84 12.97
N ILE A 142 4.14 -3.26 11.89
CA ILE A 142 4.70 -2.05 11.30
C ILE A 142 3.60 -1.00 11.28
N GLU A 143 3.85 0.12 11.95
CA GLU A 143 3.01 1.30 11.88
C GLU A 143 3.53 2.22 10.77
N LEU A 144 2.62 2.70 9.93
CA LEU A 144 2.91 3.63 8.85
C LEU A 144 2.17 4.95 9.11
N ASP A 145 2.88 6.06 8.95
CA ASP A 145 2.31 7.40 8.99
C ASP A 145 2.08 7.90 7.54
N PHE A 146 0.82 8.17 7.20
CA PHE A 146 0.39 8.58 5.86
C PHE A 146 -0.22 9.99 5.87
N PRO A 147 -0.10 10.74 4.76
CA PRO A 147 -0.73 12.04 4.65
C PRO A 147 -2.26 11.91 4.74
N VAL A 148 -2.88 12.85 5.44
CA VAL A 148 -4.34 12.96 5.53
C VAL A 148 -4.89 13.47 4.21
N ASP A 149 -5.90 12.79 3.65
CA ASP A 149 -6.70 13.25 2.53
C ASP A 149 -8.10 13.66 3.03
N PRO A 150 -8.41 14.96 3.13
CA PRO A 150 -9.71 15.43 3.61
C PRO A 150 -10.84 15.00 2.69
N VAL A 151 -12.04 14.84 3.26
CA VAL A 151 -13.26 14.52 2.51
C VAL A 151 -14.18 15.74 2.37
N THR A 152 -14.94 15.76 1.29
CA THR A 152 -15.98 16.76 0.99
C THR A 152 -17.30 16.08 0.68
N GLU A 153 -18.38 16.83 0.87
CA GLU A 153 -19.72 16.39 0.49
C GLU A 153 -19.80 16.16 -1.03
N PHE A 154 -20.47 15.09 -1.43
CA PHE A 154 -20.68 14.76 -2.84
C PHE A 154 -22.10 15.11 -3.28
N SER A 155 -22.25 15.85 -4.37
CA SER A 155 -23.56 16.25 -4.88
C SER A 155 -24.27 15.09 -5.58
N PHE A 156 -25.48 14.77 -5.12
CA PHE A 156 -26.29 13.62 -5.54
C PHE A 156 -27.13 13.85 -6.82
N ASP A 157 -26.96 14.95 -7.53
CA ASP A 157 -27.90 15.38 -8.58
C ASP A 157 -27.71 14.70 -9.94
N GLU A 158 -26.48 14.46 -10.42
CA GLU A 158 -26.26 13.79 -11.72
C GLU A 158 -25.54 12.43 -11.61
N SER A 159 -24.78 12.20 -10.54
CA SER A 159 -23.91 11.02 -10.42
C SER A 159 -24.50 9.86 -9.61
N THR A 160 -25.64 10.07 -8.96
CA THR A 160 -26.28 9.05 -8.10
C THR A 160 -26.82 7.86 -8.89
N SER A 161 -27.36 8.11 -10.08
CA SER A 161 -27.83 7.04 -10.97
C SER A 161 -26.66 6.17 -11.44
N LEU A 162 -25.53 6.80 -11.80
CA LEU A 162 -24.30 6.11 -12.20
C LEU A 162 -23.75 5.28 -11.04
N LEU A 163 -23.68 5.85 -9.83
CA LEU A 163 -23.16 5.14 -8.68
C LEU A 163 -24.08 3.98 -8.24
N SER A 164 -25.39 4.19 -8.27
CA SER A 164 -26.36 3.14 -7.98
C SER A 164 -26.26 2.00 -9.01
N GLU A 165 -26.10 2.31 -10.30
CA GLU A 165 -25.86 1.30 -11.33
C GLU A 165 -24.55 0.55 -11.11
N ALA A 166 -23.47 1.29 -10.82
CA ALA A 166 -22.14 0.77 -10.57
C ALA A 166 -22.09 -0.16 -9.35
N LEU A 167 -22.84 0.16 -8.31
CA LEU A 167 -22.96 -0.67 -7.11
C LEU A 167 -24.13 -1.66 -7.18
N ASN A 168 -24.66 -1.90 -8.39
CA ASN A 168 -25.72 -2.86 -8.67
C ASN A 168 -26.97 -2.70 -7.77
N GLY A 169 -27.36 -1.46 -7.49
CA GLY A 169 -28.53 -1.12 -6.69
C GLY A 169 -28.33 -1.24 -5.18
N ALA A 170 -27.09 -1.31 -4.68
CA ALA A 170 -26.82 -1.31 -3.25
C ALA A 170 -27.42 -0.08 -2.55
N SER A 171 -27.92 -0.27 -1.33
CA SER A 171 -28.46 0.81 -0.50
C SER A 171 -27.33 1.65 0.07
N ILE A 172 -27.19 2.87 -0.45
CA ILE A 172 -26.19 3.85 -0.04
C ILE A 172 -26.76 4.73 1.08
N ILE A 173 -26.00 4.91 2.15
CA ILE A 173 -26.29 5.83 3.27
C ILE A 173 -25.72 7.21 2.98
N ASP A 174 -24.43 7.27 2.63
CA ASP A 174 -23.69 8.52 2.44
C ASP A 174 -22.65 8.36 1.33
N VAL A 175 -22.30 9.48 0.69
CA VAL A 175 -21.23 9.55 -0.30
C VAL A 175 -20.41 10.80 -0.05
N LYS A 176 -19.10 10.60 0.09
CA LYS A 176 -18.11 11.68 0.17
C LYS A 176 -17.09 11.54 -0.93
N ARG A 177 -16.32 12.61 -1.15
CA ARG A 177 -15.23 12.64 -2.13
C ARG A 177 -13.94 13.08 -1.47
N THR A 178 -12.85 12.35 -1.69
CA THR A 178 -11.52 12.75 -1.21
C THR A 178 -11.00 13.93 -2.04
N GLN A 179 -10.30 14.86 -1.40
CA GLN A 179 -9.85 16.09 -2.06
C GLN A 179 -8.59 15.90 -2.90
N ILE A 180 -7.69 15.00 -2.46
CA ILE A 180 -6.38 14.80 -3.08
C ILE A 180 -6.41 13.60 -4.03
N GLY A 181 -6.90 12.44 -3.55
CA GLY A 181 -6.98 11.19 -4.31
C GLY A 181 -8.11 11.15 -5.34
N ASP A 182 -9.09 12.04 -5.20
CA ASP A 182 -10.27 12.14 -6.04
C ASP A 182 -11.16 10.88 -6.05
N ASP A 183 -11.16 10.13 -4.95
CA ASP A 183 -11.94 8.91 -4.81
C ASP A 183 -13.31 9.18 -4.17
N LEU A 184 -14.32 8.40 -4.57
CA LEU A 184 -15.63 8.38 -3.91
C LEU A 184 -15.58 7.44 -2.71
N LEU A 185 -15.95 7.92 -1.53
CA LEU A 185 -16.14 7.13 -0.32
C LEU A 185 -17.64 6.91 -0.11
N VAL A 186 -18.08 5.66 -0.26
CA VAL A 186 -19.50 5.26 -0.21
C VAL A 186 -19.77 4.44 1.04
N GLU A 187 -20.70 4.91 1.86
CA GLU A 187 -21.19 4.18 3.03
C GLU A 187 -22.42 3.35 2.66
N LEU A 188 -22.38 2.04 2.90
CA LEU A 188 -23.50 1.12 2.75
C LEU A 188 -24.14 0.81 4.09
N THR A 189 -25.33 0.20 4.02
CA THR A 189 -26.16 -0.07 5.21
C THR A 189 -25.62 -1.09 6.20
N SER A 190 -24.66 -1.94 5.81
CA SER A 190 -24.11 -2.98 6.70
C SER A 190 -22.83 -3.60 6.17
N VAL A 191 -22.06 -4.23 7.06
CA VAL A 191 -20.91 -5.09 6.69
C VAL A 191 -21.32 -6.17 5.69
N LYS A 192 -22.51 -6.77 5.84
CA LYS A 192 -23.04 -7.76 4.91
C LYS A 192 -23.19 -7.18 3.50
N ALA A 193 -23.75 -5.97 3.39
CA ALA A 193 -23.91 -5.28 2.12
C ALA A 193 -22.56 -5.01 1.43
N VAL A 194 -21.51 -4.69 2.19
CA VAL A 194 -20.14 -4.55 1.64
C VAL A 194 -19.60 -5.90 1.15
N SER A 195 -19.70 -6.96 1.98
CA SER A 195 -19.12 -8.27 1.67
C SER A 195 -19.80 -8.99 0.49
N GLU A 196 -21.10 -8.77 0.31
CA GLU A 196 -21.89 -9.41 -0.75
C GLU A 196 -22.00 -8.53 -2.01
N LEU A 197 -21.42 -7.32 -2.01
CA LEU A 197 -21.49 -6.40 -3.12
C LEU A 197 -20.93 -7.06 -4.40
N GLN A 198 -21.68 -6.93 -5.49
CA GLN A 198 -21.26 -7.32 -6.84
C GLN A 198 -21.24 -6.08 -7.73
N PRO A 199 -20.15 -5.29 -7.70
CA PRO A 199 -20.08 -4.06 -8.47
C PRO A 199 -19.97 -4.35 -9.97
N LYS A 200 -20.56 -3.47 -10.79
CA LYS A 200 -20.43 -3.49 -12.25
C LYS A 200 -19.23 -2.65 -12.65
N LEU A 201 -18.09 -3.29 -12.90
CA LEU A 201 -16.83 -2.59 -13.20
C LEU A 201 -16.95 -1.64 -14.41
N ASP A 202 -17.65 -2.04 -15.47
CA ASP A 202 -17.88 -1.17 -16.64
C ASP A 202 -18.69 0.09 -16.30
N ALA A 203 -19.56 0.01 -15.30
CA ALA A 203 -20.31 1.16 -14.81
C ALA A 203 -19.45 2.03 -13.87
N ILE A 204 -18.55 1.43 -13.06
CA ILE A 204 -17.59 2.17 -12.22
C ILE A 204 -16.71 3.08 -13.08
N VAL A 205 -16.28 2.64 -14.27
CA VAL A 205 -15.47 3.46 -15.19
C VAL A 205 -16.16 4.77 -15.60
N ARG A 206 -17.50 4.82 -15.54
CA ARG A 206 -18.29 6.03 -15.85
C ARG A 206 -18.58 6.88 -14.61
N CYS A 207 -18.31 6.39 -13.41
CA CYS A 207 -18.44 7.18 -12.20
C CYS A 207 -17.40 8.31 -12.20
N PRO A 208 -17.72 9.47 -11.59
CA PRO A 208 -16.73 10.52 -11.43
C PRO A 208 -15.64 10.10 -10.44
N GLY A 209 -14.49 10.76 -10.54
CA GLY A 209 -13.36 10.50 -9.67
C GLY A 209 -12.42 9.41 -10.20
N ARG A 210 -11.43 9.09 -9.39
CA ARG A 210 -10.38 8.09 -9.69
C ARG A 210 -10.83 6.66 -9.36
N GLY A 211 -11.61 6.50 -8.31
CA GLY A 211 -11.98 5.20 -7.77
C GLY A 211 -13.15 5.28 -6.79
N VAL A 212 -13.61 4.11 -6.35
CA VAL A 212 -14.72 3.96 -5.40
C VAL A 212 -14.26 3.10 -4.23
N ILE A 213 -14.35 3.66 -3.03
CA ILE A 213 -14.12 2.99 -1.75
C ILE A 213 -15.49 2.73 -1.14
N VAL A 214 -15.78 1.48 -0.81
CA VAL A 214 -17.05 1.08 -0.22
C VAL A 214 -16.81 0.63 1.22
N SER A 215 -17.58 1.19 2.17
CA SER A 215 -17.47 0.90 3.59
C SER A 215 -18.85 0.82 4.26
N ALA A 216 -18.89 0.41 5.52
CA ALA A 216 -20.07 0.44 6.37
C ALA A 216 -19.65 0.60 7.83
N ILE A 217 -20.58 1.05 8.69
CA ILE A 217 -20.36 1.09 10.13
C ILE A 217 -20.12 -0.34 10.65
N ALA A 218 -19.06 -0.51 11.46
CA ALA A 218 -18.76 -1.77 12.13
C ALA A 218 -19.88 -2.12 13.13
N PRO A 219 -20.24 -3.40 13.28
CA PRO A 219 -21.31 -3.86 14.16
C PRO A 219 -21.06 -3.59 15.64
#